data_AF-A0A1K1MK10-F1
#
_entry.id   AF-A0A1K1MK10-F1
#
_cell.length_a   1.000
_cell.length_b   1.000
_cell.length_c   1.000
_cell.angle_alpha   90.00
_cell.angle_beta   90.00
_cell.angle_gamma   90.00
#
_symmetry.space_group_name_H-M   'P 1'
#
loop_
_entity.id
_entity.type
_entity.pdbx_description
1 polymer ?
#
loop_
_entity_poly.entity_id
_entity_poly.type
_entity_poly.pdbx_seq_one_letter_code
_entity_poly.pdbx_strand_id
1 'polypeptide(L)'
;MRKYAVYKADTGYYCCEYYDTLESLEACASPLKNVITEEQLPVVFDGKGGYRSFDPENDFAFVEIIESDEKYPLPLEQMFFKNHEGFQLGWISPDGDTYSCDFTGHAKCAVMLADKFYPDAKYPERTLGRKGWIKVIDSWDGVQRQHGQFVYSMTGKMTNRQADKLYDLGLYDNPEVRQMLKDSEDFW
;
A
#
# COMPACT_ATOMS: atom_id res chain seq x y z
N MET A 1 -13.72 2.57 -21.05
CA MET A 1 -13.58 1.93 -19.73
C MET A 1 -12.35 1.06 -19.73
N ARG A 2 -11.45 1.23 -18.77
CA ARG A 2 -10.21 0.42 -18.69
C ARG A 2 -10.49 -0.89 -17.95
N LYS A 3 -9.82 -1.97 -18.38
CA LYS A 3 -9.87 -3.27 -17.70
C LYS A 3 -8.65 -3.45 -16.81
N TYR A 4 -8.86 -4.09 -15.67
CA TYR A 4 -7.82 -4.40 -14.70
C TYR A 4 -7.92 -5.85 -14.26
N ALA A 5 -6.80 -6.55 -14.25
CA ALA A 5 -6.67 -7.84 -13.58
C ALA A 5 -6.39 -7.59 -12.09
N VAL A 6 -7.27 -8.11 -11.23
CA VAL A 6 -7.17 -8.02 -9.78
C VAL A 6 -6.44 -9.25 -9.24
N TYR A 7 -5.49 -9.00 -8.36
CA TYR A 7 -4.69 -10.02 -7.69
C TYR A 7 -4.79 -9.84 -6.18
N LYS A 8 -4.79 -10.96 -5.46
CA LYS A 8 -4.75 -10.98 -3.99
C LYS A 8 -3.31 -11.02 -3.50
N ALA A 9 -3.01 -10.22 -2.49
CA ALA A 9 -1.80 -10.29 -1.69
C ALA A 9 -2.16 -10.42 -0.20
N ASP A 10 -1.16 -10.65 0.65
CA ASP A 10 -1.38 -10.81 2.09
C ASP A 10 -1.86 -9.51 2.75
N THR A 11 -1.48 -8.35 2.19
CA THR A 11 -1.80 -7.04 2.75
C THR A 11 -2.98 -6.33 2.06
N GLY A 12 -3.58 -6.93 1.03
CA GLY A 12 -4.62 -6.29 0.23
C GLY A 12 -4.77 -6.87 -1.17
N TYR A 13 -5.43 -6.14 -2.06
CA TYR A 13 -5.52 -6.44 -3.48
C TYR A 13 -4.71 -5.44 -4.31
N TYR A 14 -4.17 -5.89 -5.45
CA TYR A 14 -3.55 -5.00 -6.41
C TYR A 14 -4.08 -5.25 -7.82
N CYS A 15 -3.98 -4.20 -8.65
CA CYS A 15 -4.47 -4.22 -10.01
C CYS A 15 -3.32 -4.06 -10.99
N CYS A 16 -3.35 -4.83 -12.07
CA CYS A 16 -2.57 -4.63 -13.27
C CYS A 16 -3.50 -4.21 -14.41
N GLU A 17 -3.08 -3.28 -15.27
CA GLU A 17 -3.87 -2.97 -16.47
C GLU A 17 -3.93 -4.21 -17.36
N TYR A 18 -5.12 -4.56 -17.84
CA TYR A 18 -5.38 -5.76 -18.62
C TYR A 18 -5.80 -5.39 -20.04
N TYR A 19 -5.20 -6.07 -21.01
CA TYR A 19 -5.46 -5.87 -22.43
C TYR A 19 -5.63 -7.21 -23.14
N ASP A 20 -6.79 -7.39 -23.77
CA ASP A 20 -7.19 -8.60 -24.47
C ASP A 20 -7.31 -8.45 -25.99
N THR A 21 -7.20 -7.23 -26.49
CA THR A 21 -7.21 -6.93 -27.93
C THR A 21 -6.16 -5.89 -28.29
N LEU A 22 -5.69 -5.89 -29.54
CA LEU A 22 -4.81 -4.83 -30.05
C LEU A 22 -5.46 -3.43 -29.95
N GLU A 23 -6.78 -3.35 -30.16
CA GLU A 23 -7.54 -2.10 -29.99
C GLU A 23 -7.48 -1.58 -28.55
N SER A 24 -7.62 -2.48 -27.56
CA SER A 24 -7.52 -2.08 -26.15
C SER A 24 -6.12 -1.54 -25.79
N LEU A 25 -5.05 -2.09 -26.41
CA LEU A 25 -3.67 -1.66 -26.20
C LEU A 25 -3.40 -0.24 -26.68
N GLU A 26 -4.16 0.28 -27.65
CA GLU A 26 -3.97 1.65 -28.14
C GLU A 26 -4.12 2.69 -27.03
N ALA A 27 -5.01 2.42 -26.06
CA ALA A 27 -5.21 3.25 -24.87
C ALA A 27 -4.11 3.09 -23.81
N CYS A 28 -3.21 2.12 -23.96
CA CYS A 28 -2.09 1.93 -23.04
C CYS A 28 -1.10 3.11 -23.15
N ALA A 29 -0.68 3.63 -22.01
CA ALA A 29 0.32 4.70 -21.94
C ALA A 29 1.75 4.16 -22.07
N SER A 30 1.96 2.85 -21.91
CA SER A 30 3.29 2.24 -21.96
C SER A 30 3.84 2.22 -23.40
N PRO A 31 5.11 2.59 -23.63
CA PRO A 31 5.73 2.48 -24.95
C PRO A 31 5.86 1.03 -25.42
N LEU A 32 5.79 0.06 -24.50
CA LEU A 32 5.84 -1.37 -24.80
C LEU A 32 4.62 -1.88 -25.56
N LYS A 33 3.53 -1.11 -25.64
CA LYS A 33 2.37 -1.49 -26.46
C LYS A 33 2.73 -1.75 -27.93
N ASN A 34 3.72 -1.03 -28.46
CA ASN A 34 4.11 -1.11 -29.86
C ASN A 34 4.92 -2.37 -30.20
N VAL A 35 5.35 -3.14 -29.19
CA VAL A 35 6.11 -4.38 -29.40
C VAL A 35 5.27 -5.63 -29.16
N ILE A 36 4.02 -5.48 -28.71
CA ILE A 36 3.11 -6.59 -28.43
C ILE A 36 2.35 -6.95 -29.71
N THR A 37 2.36 -8.23 -30.08
CA THR A 37 1.59 -8.77 -31.21
C THR A 37 0.31 -9.43 -30.74
N GLU A 38 -0.61 -9.69 -31.68
CA GLU A 38 -1.90 -10.35 -31.41
C GLU A 38 -1.73 -11.71 -30.73
N GLU A 39 -0.69 -12.47 -31.10
CA GLU A 39 -0.38 -13.79 -30.55
C GLU A 39 0.07 -13.78 -29.09
N GLN A 40 0.50 -12.62 -28.57
CA GLN A 40 0.95 -12.47 -27.19
C GLN A 40 -0.18 -12.10 -26.22
N LEU A 41 -1.35 -11.75 -26.75
CA LEU A 41 -2.53 -11.40 -25.97
C LEU A 41 -3.19 -12.66 -25.35
N PRO A 42 -3.85 -12.53 -24.19
CA PRO A 42 -3.97 -11.31 -23.39
C PRO A 42 -2.69 -11.02 -22.57
N VAL A 43 -2.49 -9.75 -22.22
CA VAL A 43 -1.35 -9.30 -21.40
C VAL A 43 -1.80 -8.44 -20.23
N VAL A 44 -0.98 -8.41 -19.19
CA VAL A 44 -1.13 -7.48 -18.07
C VAL A 44 0.11 -6.62 -17.89
N PHE A 45 -0.10 -5.34 -17.56
CA PHE A 45 0.95 -4.38 -17.25
C PHE A 45 1.04 -4.12 -15.74
N ASP A 46 2.24 -4.17 -15.19
CA ASP A 46 2.48 -4.03 -13.75
C ASP A 46 2.45 -2.58 -13.25
N GLY A 47 2.31 -1.60 -14.14
CA GLY A 47 2.37 -0.17 -13.85
C GLY A 47 3.76 0.35 -13.46
N LYS A 48 4.78 -0.50 -13.51
CA LYS A 48 6.20 -0.20 -13.21
C LYS A 48 7.09 -0.30 -14.46
N GLY A 49 6.47 -0.44 -15.64
CA GLY A 49 7.16 -0.49 -16.93
C GLY A 49 7.40 -1.91 -17.45
N GLY A 50 6.82 -2.92 -16.83
CA GLY A 50 6.81 -4.30 -17.32
C GLY A 50 5.43 -4.73 -17.84
N TYR A 51 5.43 -5.77 -18.66
CA TYR A 51 4.23 -6.54 -19.00
C TYR A 51 4.55 -8.04 -18.98
N ARG A 52 3.50 -8.86 -18.86
CA ARG A 52 3.60 -10.32 -19.02
C ARG A 52 2.37 -10.84 -19.77
N SER A 53 2.54 -11.99 -20.42
CA SER A 53 1.40 -12.79 -20.88
C SER A 53 0.54 -13.18 -19.69
N PHE A 54 -0.76 -13.22 -19.92
CA PHE A 54 -1.75 -13.48 -18.89
C PHE A 54 -2.58 -14.72 -19.24
N ASP A 55 -2.76 -15.59 -18.26
CA ASP A 55 -3.64 -16.75 -18.37
C ASP A 55 -4.56 -16.76 -17.14
N PRO A 56 -5.85 -16.44 -17.28
CA PRO A 56 -6.76 -16.34 -16.14
C PRO A 56 -6.95 -17.67 -15.40
N GLU A 57 -6.65 -18.82 -16.03
CA GLU A 57 -6.79 -20.13 -15.39
C GLU A 57 -5.58 -20.49 -14.53
N ASN A 58 -4.41 -19.89 -14.80
CA ASN A 58 -3.14 -20.31 -14.21
C ASN A 58 -2.31 -19.16 -13.59
N ASP A 59 -2.73 -17.89 -13.70
CA ASP A 59 -1.99 -16.77 -13.12
C ASP A 59 -2.17 -16.76 -11.58
N PHE A 60 -1.05 -16.85 -10.87
CA PHE A 60 -1.03 -17.01 -9.43
C PHE A 60 -1.68 -15.81 -8.72
N ALA A 61 -2.56 -16.12 -7.76
CA ALA A 61 -3.29 -15.15 -6.96
C ALA A 61 -4.22 -14.21 -7.74
N PHE A 62 -4.48 -14.49 -9.03
CA PHE A 62 -5.53 -13.83 -9.80
C PHE A 62 -6.90 -14.06 -9.16
N VAL A 63 -7.76 -13.04 -9.23
CA VAL A 63 -9.10 -13.04 -8.62
C VAL A 63 -10.16 -12.84 -9.68
N GLU A 64 -10.11 -11.70 -10.38
CA GLU A 64 -11.11 -11.33 -11.38
C GLU A 64 -10.59 -10.21 -12.32
N ILE A 65 -11.26 -10.05 -13.46
CA ILE A 65 -11.13 -8.85 -14.29
C ILE A 65 -12.23 -7.87 -13.90
N ILE A 66 -11.86 -6.64 -13.60
CA ILE A 66 -12.80 -5.54 -13.34
C ILE A 66 -12.66 -4.46 -14.41
N GLU A 67 -13.70 -3.65 -14.54
CA GLU A 67 -13.72 -2.47 -15.40
C GLU A 67 -13.86 -1.21 -14.54
N SER A 68 -13.02 -0.21 -14.78
CA SER A 68 -13.04 1.06 -14.04
C SER A 68 -12.42 2.19 -14.85
N ASP A 69 -12.95 3.40 -14.67
CA ASP A 69 -12.33 4.65 -15.16
C ASP A 69 -11.83 5.53 -14.00
N GLU A 70 -11.88 5.02 -12.78
CA GLU A 70 -11.41 5.71 -11.59
C GLU A 70 -9.89 5.79 -11.53
N LYS A 71 -9.37 6.82 -10.85
CA LYS A 71 -7.93 6.96 -10.58
C LYS A 71 -7.36 5.72 -9.87
N TYR A 72 -8.15 5.14 -8.97
CA TYR A 72 -7.85 3.89 -8.28
C TYR A 72 -8.91 2.86 -8.65
N PRO A 73 -8.52 1.72 -9.28
CA PRO A 73 -9.50 0.73 -9.71
C PRO A 73 -10.25 0.06 -8.56
N LEU A 74 -9.65 0.06 -7.36
CA LEU A 74 -10.23 -0.50 -6.14
C LEU A 74 -10.23 0.54 -5.01
N PRO A 75 -11.18 0.45 -4.06
CA PRO A 75 -11.18 1.25 -2.84
C PRO A 75 -9.90 1.04 -2.01
N LEU A 76 -9.51 2.08 -1.26
CA LEU A 76 -8.35 2.06 -0.36
C LEU A 76 -8.34 0.81 0.55
N GLU A 77 -9.44 0.54 1.24
CA GLU A 77 -9.53 -0.57 2.19
C GLU A 77 -9.47 -1.97 1.56
N GLN A 78 -9.71 -2.07 0.24
CA GLN A 78 -9.46 -3.30 -0.50
C GLN A 78 -8.00 -3.39 -0.91
N MET A 79 -7.40 -2.29 -1.35
CA MET A 79 -5.98 -2.28 -1.74
C MET A 79 -5.02 -2.44 -0.57
N PHE A 80 -5.42 -1.95 0.61
CA PHE A 80 -4.64 -1.99 1.84
C PHE A 80 -5.58 -2.36 2.98
N PHE A 81 -5.49 -3.60 3.46
CA PHE A 81 -6.42 -4.11 4.45
C PHE A 81 -6.35 -3.29 5.73
N LYS A 82 -7.53 -2.77 6.10
CA LYS A 82 -7.72 -1.95 7.29
C LYS A 82 -7.87 -2.85 8.52
N ASN A 83 -7.13 -2.56 9.59
CA ASN A 83 -7.23 -3.26 10.88
C ASN A 83 -7.12 -4.79 10.75
N HIS A 84 -6.31 -5.27 9.80
CA HIS A 84 -6.12 -6.70 9.56
C HIS A 84 -5.36 -7.34 10.71
N GLU A 85 -5.76 -8.55 11.13
CA GLU A 85 -5.12 -9.27 12.24
C GLU A 85 -3.64 -9.58 11.97
N GLY A 86 -3.30 -9.81 10.70
CA GLY A 86 -1.92 -10.01 10.25
C GLY A 86 -1.18 -8.72 9.88
N PHE A 87 -1.57 -7.56 10.40
CA PHE A 87 -0.83 -6.31 10.14
C PHE A 87 0.61 -6.43 10.65
N GLN A 88 1.57 -6.20 9.75
CA GLN A 88 3.00 -6.26 10.07
C GLN A 88 3.68 -4.93 9.73
N LEU A 89 3.41 -4.40 8.54
CA LEU A 89 3.96 -3.15 8.03
C LEU A 89 2.84 -2.32 7.38
N GLY A 90 3.00 -0.99 7.44
CA GLY A 90 2.04 -0.06 6.88
C GLY A 90 1.94 1.27 7.59
N TRP A 91 0.72 1.79 7.68
CA TRP A 91 0.43 3.10 8.27
C TRP A 91 -0.59 2.98 9.40
N ILE A 92 -0.38 3.73 10.49
CA ILE A 92 -1.31 3.84 11.61
C ILE A 92 -1.83 5.27 11.68
N SER A 93 -3.15 5.44 11.59
CA SER A 93 -3.81 6.73 11.72
C SER A 93 -3.73 7.27 13.16
N PRO A 94 -3.94 8.58 13.39
CA PRO A 94 -4.06 9.15 14.74
C PRO A 94 -5.14 8.47 15.60
N ASP A 95 -6.17 7.92 14.96
CA ASP A 95 -7.26 7.20 15.63
C ASP A 95 -6.93 5.72 15.92
N GLY A 96 -5.73 5.26 15.54
CA GLY A 96 -5.28 3.87 15.74
C GLY A 96 -5.70 2.89 14.64
N ASP A 97 -6.28 3.37 13.54
CA ASP A 97 -6.60 2.49 12.40
C ASP A 97 -5.31 2.12 11.65
N THR A 98 -5.13 0.83 11.37
CA THR A 98 -3.99 0.34 10.59
C THR A 98 -4.37 0.13 9.13
N TYR A 99 -3.45 0.39 8.20
CA TYR A 99 -3.59 0.11 6.77
C TYR A 99 -2.37 -0.68 6.31
N SER A 100 -2.56 -1.96 6.06
CA SER A 100 -1.49 -2.92 5.75
C SER A 100 -0.94 -2.66 4.35
N CYS A 101 0.38 -2.56 4.20
CA CYS A 101 1.02 -2.59 2.89
C CYS A 101 2.32 -3.38 2.96
N ASP A 102 2.78 -3.90 1.82
CA ASP A 102 4.09 -4.52 1.71
C ASP A 102 5.21 -3.45 1.69
N PHE A 103 6.46 -3.89 1.78
CA PHE A 103 7.63 -3.01 1.80
C PHE A 103 7.67 -2.10 0.56
N THR A 104 7.27 -2.62 -0.60
CA THR A 104 7.25 -1.85 -1.86
C THR A 104 6.01 -0.97 -2.02
N GLY A 105 4.97 -1.20 -1.21
CA GLY A 105 3.68 -0.54 -1.26
C GLY A 105 3.54 0.70 -0.38
N HIS A 106 4.51 0.99 0.51
CA HIS A 106 4.42 2.12 1.45
C HIS A 106 4.08 3.47 0.80
N ALA A 107 4.78 3.81 -0.28
CA ALA A 107 4.57 5.07 -0.98
C ALA A 107 3.18 5.11 -1.65
N LYS A 108 2.76 3.99 -2.25
CA LYS A 108 1.43 3.88 -2.89
C LYS A 108 0.30 4.00 -1.87
N CYS A 109 0.44 3.32 -0.73
CA CYS A 109 -0.49 3.42 0.41
C CYS A 109 -0.59 4.85 0.90
N ALA A 110 0.55 5.52 1.09
CA ALA A 110 0.59 6.91 1.53
C ALA A 110 -0.11 7.87 0.56
N VAL A 111 0.08 7.68 -0.74
CA VAL A 111 -0.61 8.47 -1.78
C VAL A 111 -2.13 8.28 -1.66
N MET A 112 -2.62 7.05 -1.59
CA MET A 112 -4.07 6.80 -1.49
C MET A 112 -4.68 7.29 -0.17
N LEU A 113 -3.96 7.16 0.94
CA LEU A 113 -4.36 7.72 2.23
C LEU A 113 -4.42 9.24 2.18
N ALA A 114 -3.40 9.89 1.63
CA ALA A 114 -3.38 11.35 1.49
C ALA A 114 -4.51 11.83 0.58
N ASP A 115 -4.74 11.19 -0.56
CA ASP A 115 -5.85 11.53 -1.45
C ASP A 115 -7.22 11.42 -0.75
N LYS A 116 -7.41 10.39 0.07
CA LYS A 116 -8.67 10.15 0.80
C LYS A 116 -8.90 11.16 1.93
N PHE A 117 -7.88 11.42 2.76
CA PHE A 117 -8.03 12.19 3.99
C PHE A 117 -7.59 13.65 3.86
N TYR A 118 -6.75 13.97 2.88
CA TYR A 118 -6.11 15.27 2.65
C TYR A 118 -5.99 15.55 1.14
N PRO A 119 -7.09 15.68 0.39
CA PRO A 119 -7.10 15.69 -1.08
C PRO A 119 -6.22 16.78 -1.74
N ASP A 120 -5.91 17.86 -1.02
CA ASP A 120 -5.04 18.95 -1.49
C ASP A 120 -3.53 18.71 -1.23
N ALA A 121 -3.16 17.52 -0.73
CA ALA A 121 -1.81 17.19 -0.33
C ALA A 121 -0.86 17.04 -1.53
N LYS A 122 0.12 17.94 -1.66
CA LYS A 122 1.17 17.84 -2.70
C LYS A 122 2.24 16.80 -2.39
N TYR A 123 2.47 16.52 -1.10
CA TYR A 123 3.50 15.59 -0.63
C TYR A 123 2.86 14.59 0.33
N PRO A 124 2.36 13.46 -0.17
CA PRO A 124 1.54 12.51 0.60
C PRO A 124 2.18 12.07 1.92
N GLU A 125 3.35 11.41 1.90
CA GLU A 125 4.02 10.93 3.11
C GLU A 125 4.31 12.05 4.13
N ARG A 126 4.77 13.20 3.65
CA ARG A 126 5.04 14.36 4.51
C ARG A 126 3.74 14.92 5.12
N THR A 127 2.65 14.89 4.36
CA THR A 127 1.35 15.37 4.84
C THR A 127 0.81 14.42 5.90
N LEU A 128 0.82 13.11 5.66
CA LEU A 128 0.46 12.10 6.65
C LEU A 128 1.29 12.26 7.94
N GLY A 129 2.61 12.33 7.81
CA GLY A 129 3.50 12.52 8.96
C GLY A 129 3.19 13.80 9.75
N ARG A 130 2.98 14.94 9.08
CA ARG A 130 2.56 16.20 9.74
C ARG A 130 1.20 16.11 10.42
N LYS A 131 0.33 15.23 9.95
CA LYS A 131 -1.00 14.98 10.50
C LYS A 131 -0.99 13.90 11.59
N GLY A 132 0.20 13.46 12.01
CA GLY A 132 0.36 12.52 13.13
C GLY A 132 0.17 11.06 12.74
N TRP A 133 0.18 10.72 11.46
CA TRP A 133 0.23 9.32 11.04
C TRP A 133 1.61 8.73 11.33
N ILE A 134 1.61 7.47 11.75
CA ILE A 134 2.82 6.70 12.02
C ILE A 134 3.05 5.73 10.87
N LYS A 135 4.29 5.66 10.40
CA LYS A 135 4.75 4.68 9.42
C LYS A 135 5.43 3.53 10.17
N VAL A 136 4.91 2.32 10.01
CA VAL A 136 5.56 1.09 10.45
C VAL A 136 6.36 0.59 9.25
N ILE A 137 7.67 0.82 9.28
CA ILE A 137 8.61 0.58 8.18
C ILE A 137 9.03 -0.89 8.14
N ASP A 138 9.07 -1.52 9.31
CA ASP A 138 9.40 -2.92 9.44
C ASP A 138 8.61 -3.53 10.59
N SER A 139 8.41 -4.84 10.51
CA SER A 139 7.71 -5.63 11.50
C SER A 139 8.70 -6.41 12.36
N TRP A 140 8.46 -6.48 13.66
CA TRP A 140 9.24 -7.35 14.52
C TRP A 140 8.72 -8.79 14.41
N ASP A 141 9.17 -9.52 13.40
CA ASP A 141 8.91 -10.96 13.25
C ASP A 141 10.03 -11.83 13.88
N GLY A 142 11.05 -11.18 14.47
CA GLY A 142 12.22 -11.83 15.06
C GLY A 142 13.23 -12.38 14.05
N VAL A 143 12.94 -12.29 12.74
CA VAL A 143 13.80 -12.74 11.64
C VAL A 143 14.64 -11.58 11.10
N GLN A 144 14.08 -10.37 11.02
CA GLN A 144 14.77 -9.22 10.46
C GLN A 144 15.55 -8.42 11.52
N ARG A 145 16.77 -8.87 11.84
CA ARG A 145 17.62 -8.28 12.90
C ARG A 145 18.44 -7.05 12.49
N GLN A 146 18.33 -6.59 11.24
CA GLN A 146 19.25 -5.57 10.68
C GLN A 146 18.63 -4.21 10.41
N HIS A 147 17.31 -4.05 10.58
CA HIS A 147 16.67 -2.75 10.38
C HIS A 147 16.83 -1.89 11.65
N GLY A 148 17.44 -0.72 11.48
CA GLY A 148 17.74 0.21 12.59
C GLY A 148 16.54 1.07 13.02
N GLN A 149 15.40 0.99 12.32
CA GLN A 149 14.18 1.73 12.63
C GLN A 149 12.95 0.95 12.16
N PHE A 150 12.08 0.59 13.09
CA PHE A 150 10.83 -0.12 12.82
C PHE A 150 9.65 0.85 12.68
N VAL A 151 9.68 1.93 13.46
CA VAL A 151 8.58 2.89 13.54
C VAL A 151 9.08 4.31 13.30
N TYR A 152 8.35 5.07 12.48
CA TYR A 152 8.65 6.46 12.18
C TYR A 152 7.43 7.35 12.38
N SER A 153 7.59 8.37 13.21
CA SER A 153 6.67 9.51 13.34
C SER A 153 7.40 10.79 12.99
N MET A 154 6.84 11.58 12.07
CA MET A 154 7.43 12.87 11.69
C MET A 154 7.34 13.91 12.82
N THR A 155 6.33 13.80 13.70
CA THR A 155 6.16 14.71 14.83
C THR A 155 6.95 14.28 16.07
N GLY A 156 7.48 13.04 16.07
CA GLY A 156 8.06 12.41 17.25
C GLY A 156 7.01 12.08 18.34
N LYS A 157 5.72 12.22 18.03
CA LYS A 157 4.61 11.99 18.97
C LYS A 157 3.67 10.92 18.45
N MET A 158 2.89 10.34 19.36
CA MET A 158 1.79 9.44 19.04
C MET A 158 0.56 9.71 19.92
N THR A 159 -0.58 9.13 19.61
CA THR A 159 -1.78 9.13 20.45
C THR A 159 -1.84 7.86 21.32
N ASN A 160 -2.66 7.86 22.38
CA ASN A 160 -2.94 6.65 23.18
C ASN A 160 -3.33 5.45 22.31
N ARG A 161 -4.21 5.67 21.32
CA ARG A 161 -4.66 4.58 20.43
C ARG A 161 -3.55 4.02 19.55
N GLN A 162 -2.65 4.89 19.09
CA GLN A 162 -1.46 4.45 18.34
C GLN A 162 -0.50 3.67 19.21
N ALA A 163 -0.32 4.08 20.47
CA ALA A 163 0.50 3.36 21.44
C ALA A 163 -0.06 1.97 21.74
N ASP A 164 -1.37 1.86 21.97
CA ASP A 164 -2.04 0.57 22.15
C ASP A 164 -1.83 -0.35 20.95
N LYS A 165 -1.94 0.18 19.72
CA LYS A 165 -1.64 -0.62 18.52
C LYS A 165 -0.19 -1.06 18.46
N LEU A 166 0.78 -0.19 18.75
CA LEU A 166 2.19 -0.57 18.74
C LEU A 166 2.53 -1.60 19.84
N TYR A 167 1.81 -1.57 20.96
CA TYR A 167 1.88 -2.61 21.99
C TYR A 167 1.37 -3.96 21.48
N ASP A 168 0.20 -3.99 20.86
CA ASP A 168 -0.38 -5.22 20.29
C ASP A 168 0.52 -5.84 19.20
N LEU A 169 1.26 -5.00 18.47
CA LEU A 169 2.23 -5.42 17.46
C LEU A 169 3.57 -5.89 18.02
N GLY A 170 3.78 -5.81 19.35
CA GLY A 170 5.05 -6.17 19.98
C GLY A 170 6.20 -5.21 19.70
N LEU A 171 5.91 -4.01 19.19
CA LEU A 171 6.91 -2.98 18.85
C LEU A 171 7.22 -2.05 20.05
N TYR A 172 6.55 -2.25 21.18
CA TYR A 172 6.65 -1.38 22.36
C TYR A 172 8.05 -1.28 22.95
N ASP A 173 8.87 -2.33 22.81
CA ASP A 173 10.20 -2.38 23.38
C ASP A 173 11.27 -1.70 22.51
N ASN A 174 10.91 -1.29 21.29
CA ASN A 174 11.82 -0.60 20.39
C ASN A 174 12.21 0.77 20.97
N PRO A 175 13.52 1.13 20.96
CA PRO A 175 13.99 2.38 21.56
C PRO A 175 13.27 3.63 21.05
N GLU A 176 12.98 3.69 19.74
CA GLU A 176 12.26 4.80 19.12
C GLU A 176 10.81 4.89 19.60
N VAL A 177 10.14 3.75 19.80
CA VAL A 177 8.76 3.72 20.31
C VAL A 177 8.75 4.19 21.77
N ARG A 178 9.66 3.67 22.60
CA ARG A 178 9.81 4.10 24.01
C ARG A 178 10.10 5.59 24.15
N GLN A 179 10.93 6.14 23.26
CA GLN A 179 11.22 7.58 23.27
C GLN A 179 9.98 8.39 22.89
N MET A 180 9.29 8.01 21.81
CA MET A 180 8.05 8.69 21.40
C MET A 180 6.95 8.61 22.45
N LEU A 181 6.84 7.51 23.21
CA LEU A 181 5.91 7.38 24.32
C LEU A 181 6.19 8.43 25.40
N LYS A 182 7.44 8.51 25.88
CA LYS A 182 7.86 9.52 26.87
C LYS A 182 7.59 10.94 26.38
N ASP A 183 7.90 11.23 25.11
CA ASP A 183 7.69 12.56 24.51
C ASP A 183 6.19 12.89 24.30
N SER A 184 5.31 11.89 24.44
CA SER A 184 3.86 12.03 24.30
C SER A 184 3.12 12.04 25.65
N GLU A 185 3.76 11.66 26.77
CA GLU A 185 3.13 11.59 28.10
C GLU A 185 2.52 12.93 28.56
N ASP A 186 3.15 14.05 28.22
CA ASP A 186 2.65 15.40 28.54
C ASP A 186 1.48 15.87 27.64
N PHE A 187 1.16 15.12 26.57
CA PHE A 187 0.13 15.45 25.58
C PHE A 187 -1.14 14.60 25.70
N TRP A 188 -1.14 13.60 26.59
CA TRP A 188 -2.20 12.61 26.74
C TRP A 188 -3.13 12.86 27.94
#